data_AF-A0A7L4QEV7-F1
#
_entry.id   AF-A0A7L4QEV7-F1
#
_cell.length_a   1.000
_cell.length_b   1.000
_cell.length_c   1.000
_cell.angle_alpha   90.00
_cell.angle_beta   90.00
_cell.angle_gamma   90.00
#
_symmetry.space_group_name_H-M   'P 1'
#
loop_
_entity.id
_entity.type
_entity.pdbx_description
1 polymer ?
#
loop_
_entity_poly.entity_id
_entity_poly.type
_entity_poly.pdbx_seq_one_letter_code
_entity_poly.pdbx_strand_id
1 'polypeptide(L)'
;MAICELDSDDSLCKKAKLTIVRVHLDSIEGLEEYAEYDLVISNTMAKKVLGDSWEQFLKRNRLDNDQEQIYLDKLKKEADREILIPHAEKRYTGWFVMDDLPVKVAEEVLSRKGDEDLLTGWDMISFDEMNSTCAVCELSWDKGRGCIGTFGPDSGLLPGIAEKYGCEIIANVPKLAENGEKLSTQDAKRLLEEIALLREKLPDEGKMMVRRYAGVLDRLEKMAEVCTGYGTRFYFI
;
A
#
# COMPACT_ATOMS: atom_id res chain seq x y z
N MET A 1 -2.14 -6.74 18.67
CA MET A 1 -1.99 -5.26 18.59
C MET A 1 -0.74 -4.83 17.82
N ALA A 2 -0.89 -3.81 16.98
CA ALA A 2 0.13 -3.04 16.29
C ALA A 2 0.08 -1.56 16.74
N ILE A 3 1.12 -0.81 16.39
CA ILE A 3 1.19 0.63 16.55
C ILE A 3 1.58 1.26 15.22
N CYS A 4 0.98 2.40 14.92
CA CYS A 4 1.11 3.10 13.66
C CYS A 4 1.34 4.59 13.93
N GLU A 5 2.31 5.17 13.23
CA GLU A 5 2.46 6.63 13.14
C GLU A 5 1.57 7.18 12.01
N LEU A 6 1.05 8.40 12.19
CA LEU A 6 0.26 9.09 11.18
C LEU A 6 1.16 9.91 10.26
N ASP A 7 0.93 9.74 8.96
CA ASP A 7 1.73 10.28 7.86
C ASP A 7 2.18 11.75 8.07
N SER A 8 3.48 12.00 7.92
CA SER A 8 4.11 13.34 7.90
C SER A 8 4.24 13.88 6.48
N ASP A 9 4.29 15.20 6.31
CA ASP A 9 4.71 15.85 5.04
C ASP A 9 6.12 15.43 4.60
N ASP A 10 6.97 15.05 5.55
CA ASP A 10 8.36 14.64 5.29
C ASP A 10 8.48 13.16 4.86
N SER A 11 7.36 12.43 4.77
CA SER A 11 7.40 11.02 4.40
C SER A 11 7.72 10.84 2.92
N LEU A 12 8.75 10.02 2.64
CA LEU A 12 9.20 9.77 1.26
C LEU A 12 8.09 9.15 0.40
N CYS A 13 7.16 8.42 1.03
CA CYS A 13 6.03 7.80 0.35
C CYS A 13 4.85 8.75 0.10
N LYS A 14 4.76 9.90 0.79
CA LYS A 14 3.57 10.76 0.78
C LYS A 14 3.19 11.22 -0.61
N LYS A 15 4.16 11.76 -1.35
CA LYS A 15 3.89 12.28 -2.71
C LYS A 15 3.29 11.18 -3.58
N ALA A 16 3.85 9.98 -3.53
CA ALA A 16 3.37 8.84 -4.31
C ALA A 16 1.97 8.39 -3.86
N LYS A 17 1.70 8.33 -2.55
CA LYS A 17 0.38 7.99 -1.99
C LYS A 17 -0.70 9.02 -2.30
N LEU A 18 -0.35 10.30 -2.46
CA LEU A 18 -1.30 11.36 -2.81
C LEU A 18 -1.50 11.52 -4.32
N THR A 19 -0.60 10.94 -5.13
CA THR A 19 -0.69 11.01 -6.59
C THR A 19 -1.61 9.89 -7.07
N ILE A 20 -2.82 10.22 -7.48
CA ILE A 20 -3.75 9.24 -8.10
C ILE A 20 -3.27 8.97 -9.53
N VAL A 21 -3.00 7.71 -9.85
CA VAL A 21 -2.48 7.28 -11.16
C VAL A 21 -3.57 6.61 -11.98
N ARG A 22 -4.42 5.80 -11.35
CA ARG A 22 -5.55 5.15 -12.04
C ARG A 22 -6.82 5.25 -11.21
N VAL A 23 -7.95 5.36 -11.90
CA VAL A 23 -9.29 5.33 -11.30
C VAL A 23 -10.11 4.27 -12.01
N HIS A 24 -10.78 3.43 -11.22
CA HIS A 24 -11.69 2.43 -11.75
C HIS A 24 -13.10 3.04 -11.86
N LEU A 25 -13.78 2.82 -12.98
CA LEU A 25 -15.18 3.20 -13.15
C LEU A 25 -15.94 2.11 -13.88
N ASP A 26 -17.11 1.74 -13.36
CA ASP A 26 -17.99 0.75 -13.99
C ASP A 26 -18.62 1.25 -15.30
N SER A 27 -18.89 2.56 -15.38
CA SER A 27 -19.48 3.21 -16.55
C SER A 27 -18.58 4.31 -17.09
N ILE A 28 -18.41 4.29 -18.41
CA ILE A 28 -17.58 5.22 -19.19
C ILE A 28 -18.42 6.18 -20.03
N GLU A 29 -19.74 6.22 -19.82
CA GLU A 29 -20.65 7.02 -20.65
C GLU A 29 -20.24 8.51 -20.65
N GLY A 30 -19.95 9.03 -21.86
CA GLY A 30 -19.47 10.38 -22.10
C GLY A 30 -17.97 10.60 -21.90
N LEU A 31 -17.22 9.56 -21.53
CA LEU A 31 -15.78 9.58 -21.25
C LEU A 31 -15.02 8.51 -22.06
N GLU A 32 -15.65 7.93 -23.07
CA GLU A 32 -15.15 6.77 -23.81
C GLU A 32 -13.81 7.04 -24.51
N GLU A 33 -13.51 8.28 -24.87
CA GLU A 33 -12.24 8.63 -25.52
C GLU A 33 -11.03 8.63 -24.55
N TYR A 34 -11.28 8.73 -23.24
CA TYR A 34 -10.25 8.83 -22.19
C TYR A 34 -10.03 7.53 -21.43
N ALA A 35 -10.91 6.55 -21.62
CA ALA A 35 -10.81 5.24 -20.99
C ALA A 35 -9.63 4.41 -21.53
N GLU A 36 -9.08 3.54 -20.70
CA GLU A 36 -8.06 2.57 -21.11
C GLU A 36 -8.74 1.34 -21.76
N TYR A 37 -8.20 0.92 -22.90
CA TYR A 37 -8.72 -0.23 -23.65
C TYR A 37 -7.62 -1.21 -23.99
N ASP A 38 -7.94 -2.49 -23.84
CA ASP A 38 -7.18 -3.57 -24.45
C ASP A 38 -7.63 -3.77 -25.90
N LEU A 39 -6.67 -4.12 -26.76
CA LEU A 39 -6.97 -4.65 -28.09
C LEU A 39 -7.00 -6.17 -28.01
N VAL A 40 -8.17 -6.73 -28.27
CA VAL A 40 -8.42 -8.18 -28.16
C VAL A 40 -8.87 -8.70 -29.52
N ILE A 41 -8.44 -9.90 -29.89
CA ILE A 41 -8.95 -10.59 -31.06
C ILE A 41 -9.37 -12.01 -30.69
N SER A 42 -10.50 -12.47 -31.21
CA SER A 42 -10.90 -13.87 -31.04
C SER A 42 -9.94 -14.80 -31.78
N ASN A 43 -9.70 -15.98 -31.21
CA ASN A 43 -8.86 -17.01 -31.81
C ASN A 43 -9.34 -17.40 -33.22
N THR A 44 -10.65 -17.51 -33.41
CA THR A 44 -11.29 -17.79 -34.70
C THR A 44 -10.97 -16.74 -35.75
N MET A 45 -11.01 -15.44 -35.39
CA MET A 45 -10.68 -14.37 -36.31
C MET A 45 -9.17 -14.32 -36.60
N ALA A 46 -8.33 -14.48 -35.57
CA ALA A 46 -6.89 -14.52 -35.73
C ALA A 46 -6.43 -15.66 -36.66
N LYS A 47 -7.01 -16.86 -36.51
CA LYS A 47 -6.82 -18.00 -37.42
C LYS A 47 -7.19 -17.66 -38.86
N LYS A 48 -8.33 -16.98 -39.06
CA LYS A 48 -8.80 -16.59 -40.38
C LYS A 48 -7.87 -15.58 -41.05
N VAL A 49 -7.33 -14.62 -40.30
CA VAL A 49 -6.41 -13.59 -40.80
C VAL A 49 -5.04 -14.18 -41.12
N LEU A 50 -4.52 -15.07 -40.27
CA LEU A 50 -3.17 -15.61 -40.37
C LEU A 50 -3.05 -16.84 -41.29
N GLY A 51 -4.15 -17.58 -41.50
CA GLY A 51 -4.20 -18.75 -42.38
C GLY A 51 -3.09 -19.76 -42.08
N ASP A 52 -2.31 -20.09 -43.10
CA ASP A 52 -1.21 -21.07 -43.02
C ASP A 52 -0.09 -20.67 -42.04
N SER A 53 -0.01 -19.38 -41.68
CA SER A 53 0.98 -18.89 -40.70
C SER A 53 0.56 -19.08 -39.25
N TRP A 54 -0.63 -19.65 -38.99
CA TRP A 54 -1.19 -19.80 -37.65
C TRP A 54 -0.28 -20.56 -36.67
N GLU A 55 0.20 -21.74 -37.05
CA GLU A 55 1.05 -22.55 -36.16
C GLU A 55 2.39 -21.85 -35.85
N GLN A 56 2.95 -21.14 -36.84
CA GLN A 56 4.17 -20.36 -36.66
C GLN A 56 3.91 -19.16 -35.74
N PHE A 57 2.78 -18.47 -35.89
CA PHE A 57 2.36 -17.38 -35.03
C PHE A 57 2.26 -17.80 -33.56
N LEU A 58 1.59 -18.93 -33.28
CA LEU A 58 1.47 -19.47 -31.92
C LEU A 58 2.85 -19.75 -31.32
N LYS A 59 3.74 -20.39 -32.09
CA LYS A 59 5.11 -20.70 -31.64
C LYS A 59 5.95 -19.45 -31.39
N ARG A 60 5.87 -18.44 -32.26
CA ARG A 60 6.63 -17.18 -32.14
C ARG A 60 6.21 -16.37 -30.91
N ASN A 61 4.91 -16.37 -30.59
CA ASN A 61 4.36 -15.62 -29.47
C ASN A 61 4.25 -16.45 -28.18
N ARG A 62 4.50 -17.77 -28.25
CA ARG A 62 4.36 -18.74 -27.16
C ARG A 62 2.94 -18.77 -26.59
N LEU A 63 1.97 -18.87 -27.50
CA LEU A 63 0.55 -18.94 -27.17
C LEU A 63 0.07 -20.39 -27.28
N ASP A 64 -0.86 -20.73 -26.41
CA ASP A 64 -1.58 -22.01 -26.46
C ASP A 64 -2.77 -21.91 -27.44
N ASN A 65 -3.06 -23.01 -28.14
CA ASN A 65 -4.08 -23.03 -29.20
C ASN A 65 -5.52 -23.01 -28.66
N ASP A 66 -5.70 -23.24 -27.37
CA ASP A 66 -6.98 -23.34 -26.64
C ASP A 66 -7.49 -21.98 -26.11
N GLN A 67 -6.68 -20.92 -26.18
CA GLN A 67 -7.10 -19.58 -25.78
C GLN A 67 -8.24 -19.09 -26.68
N GLU A 68 -9.38 -18.72 -26.11
CA GLU A 68 -10.52 -18.20 -26.88
C GLU A 68 -10.25 -16.80 -27.47
N GLN A 69 -9.43 -16.01 -26.77
CA GLN A 69 -9.14 -14.62 -27.10
C GLN A 69 -7.66 -14.33 -26.88
N ILE A 70 -7.10 -13.49 -27.74
CA ILE A 70 -5.71 -13.08 -27.73
C ILE A 70 -5.67 -11.58 -27.48
N TYR A 71 -4.99 -11.18 -26.41
CA TYR A 71 -4.71 -9.78 -26.12
C TYR A 71 -3.45 -9.38 -26.90
N LEU A 72 -3.58 -8.35 -27.73
CA LEU A 72 -2.53 -7.96 -28.67
C LEU A 72 -1.29 -7.40 -27.96
N ASP A 73 -1.47 -6.79 -26.79
CA ASP A 73 -0.41 -6.29 -25.90
C ASP A 73 0.55 -7.40 -25.41
N LYS A 74 0.06 -8.64 -25.31
CA LYS A 74 0.82 -9.83 -24.89
C LYS A 74 1.59 -10.51 -26.02
N LEU A 75 1.40 -10.06 -27.27
CA LEU A 75 2.18 -10.58 -28.40
C LEU A 75 3.64 -10.12 -28.31
N LYS A 76 4.55 -11.08 -28.45
CA LYS A 76 6.00 -10.86 -28.42
C LYS A 76 6.55 -10.29 -29.73
N LYS A 77 5.82 -10.46 -30.83
CA LYS A 77 6.22 -10.01 -32.16
C LYS A 77 5.34 -8.86 -32.62
N GLU A 78 5.94 -7.69 -32.76
CA GLU A 78 5.26 -6.48 -33.23
C GLU A 78 4.65 -6.65 -34.62
N ALA A 79 5.36 -7.30 -35.55
CA ALA A 79 4.83 -7.58 -36.89
C ALA A 79 3.53 -8.42 -36.86
N ASP A 80 3.42 -9.37 -35.93
CA ASP A 80 2.19 -10.15 -35.76
C ASP A 80 1.07 -9.28 -35.16
N ARG A 81 1.42 -8.36 -34.27
CA ARG A 81 0.49 -7.38 -33.71
C ARG A 81 -0.10 -6.49 -34.79
N GLU A 82 0.75 -5.89 -35.63
CA GLU A 82 0.33 -4.98 -36.70
C GLU A 82 -0.67 -5.60 -37.68
N ILE A 83 -0.48 -6.89 -38.01
CA ILE A 83 -1.41 -7.65 -38.87
C ILE A 83 -2.80 -7.78 -38.22
N LEU A 84 -2.85 -7.95 -36.90
CA LEU A 84 -4.07 -8.25 -36.16
C LEU A 84 -4.82 -7.00 -35.67
N ILE A 85 -4.12 -5.86 -35.48
CA ILE A 85 -4.72 -4.59 -35.02
C ILE A 85 -5.99 -4.20 -35.80
N PRO A 86 -6.02 -4.24 -37.16
CA PRO A 86 -7.21 -3.85 -37.92
C PRO A 86 -8.45 -4.73 -37.68
N HIS A 87 -8.26 -5.91 -37.09
CA HIS A 87 -9.29 -6.91 -36.84
C HIS A 87 -9.60 -7.08 -35.34
N ALA A 88 -8.93 -6.32 -34.48
CA ALA A 88 -9.14 -6.39 -33.04
C ALA A 88 -10.33 -5.53 -32.59
N GLU A 89 -10.98 -5.98 -31.52
CA GLU A 89 -11.96 -5.20 -30.77
C GLU A 89 -11.26 -4.42 -29.64
N LYS A 90 -11.75 -3.21 -29.38
CA LYS A 90 -11.38 -2.47 -28.16
C LYS A 90 -12.25 -2.99 -27.02
N ARG A 91 -11.61 -3.44 -25.94
CA ARG A 91 -12.30 -3.84 -24.70
C ARG A 91 -11.87 -2.92 -23.57
N TYR A 92 -12.83 -2.26 -22.95
CA TYR A 92 -12.56 -1.38 -21.81
C TYR A 92 -11.97 -2.20 -20.65
N THR A 93 -10.92 -1.69 -20.01
CA THR A 93 -10.20 -2.39 -18.95
C THR A 93 -10.80 -2.18 -17.56
N GLY A 94 -11.77 -1.27 -17.42
CA GLY A 94 -12.25 -0.80 -16.13
C GLY A 94 -11.52 0.45 -15.62
N TRP A 95 -10.44 0.87 -16.28
CA TRP A 95 -9.55 1.90 -15.76
C TRP A 95 -9.47 3.16 -16.63
N PHE A 96 -9.29 4.28 -15.96
CA PHE A 96 -8.78 5.52 -16.51
C PHE A 96 -7.36 5.72 -16.02
N VAL A 97 -6.44 6.04 -16.93
CA VAL A 97 -5.11 6.54 -16.57
C VAL A 97 -5.25 8.03 -16.34
N MET A 98 -4.90 8.49 -15.14
CA MET A 98 -5.09 9.89 -14.75
C MET A 98 -4.01 10.82 -15.34
N ASP A 99 -2.89 10.25 -15.75
CA ASP A 99 -1.81 10.99 -16.40
C ASP A 99 -2.31 11.57 -17.73
N ASP A 100 -1.97 12.83 -17.99
CA ASP A 100 -2.35 13.58 -19.19
C ASP A 100 -3.86 13.82 -19.43
N LEU A 101 -4.75 13.46 -18.49
CA LEU A 101 -6.17 13.82 -18.61
C LEU A 101 -6.37 15.34 -18.54
N PRO A 102 -7.23 15.92 -19.40
CA PRO A 102 -7.66 17.30 -19.24
C PRO A 102 -8.26 17.52 -17.84
N VAL A 103 -7.93 18.64 -17.20
CA VAL A 103 -8.33 18.93 -15.80
C VAL A 103 -9.82 18.68 -15.54
N LYS A 104 -10.70 19.12 -16.45
CA LYS A 104 -12.16 18.93 -16.33
C LYS A 104 -12.57 17.45 -16.37
N VAL A 105 -11.91 16.65 -17.20
CA VAL A 105 -12.15 15.21 -17.34
C VAL A 105 -11.65 14.49 -16.09
N ALA A 106 -10.46 14.85 -15.60
CA ALA A 106 -9.92 14.30 -14.37
C ALA A 106 -10.84 14.58 -13.17
N GLU A 107 -11.35 15.81 -13.04
CA GLU A 107 -12.35 16.17 -12.02
C GLU A 107 -13.63 15.34 -12.14
N GLU A 108 -14.13 15.14 -13.37
CA GLU A 108 -15.32 14.34 -13.61
C GLU A 108 -15.12 12.86 -13.27
N VAL A 109 -14.00 12.26 -13.66
CA VAL A 109 -13.61 10.88 -13.30
C VAL A 109 -13.53 10.74 -11.77
N LEU A 110 -12.84 11.67 -11.10
CA LEU A 110 -12.72 11.68 -9.64
C LEU A 110 -14.04 11.90 -8.91
N SER A 111 -15.03 12.53 -9.55
CA SER A 111 -16.36 12.73 -8.96
C SER A 111 -17.25 11.48 -9.00
N ARG A 112 -16.96 10.54 -9.92
CA ARG A 112 -17.74 9.32 -10.15
C ARG A 112 -17.17 8.09 -9.43
N LYS A 113 -15.96 8.17 -8.87
CA LYS A 113 -15.26 7.02 -8.26
C LYS A 113 -15.88 6.61 -6.92
N GLY A 114 -15.78 5.32 -6.57
CA GLY A 114 -15.91 4.85 -5.20
C GLY A 114 -14.67 5.16 -4.34
N ASP A 115 -14.76 4.90 -3.04
CA ASP A 115 -13.67 5.16 -2.10
C ASP A 115 -12.46 4.22 -2.32
N GLU A 116 -12.70 3.00 -2.81
CA GLU A 116 -11.67 1.97 -3.07
C GLU A 116 -11.28 1.86 -4.56
N ASP A 117 -11.85 2.69 -5.44
CA ASP A 117 -11.69 2.59 -6.89
C ASP A 117 -10.52 3.43 -7.43
N LEU A 118 -9.39 3.44 -6.73
CA LEU A 118 -8.20 4.18 -7.17
C LEU A 118 -6.90 3.45 -6.87
N LEU A 119 -5.92 3.70 -7.73
CA LEU A 119 -4.53 3.33 -7.50
C LEU A 119 -3.69 4.59 -7.45
N THR A 120 -2.92 4.70 -6.39
CA THR A 120 -1.97 5.79 -6.18
C THR A 120 -0.62 5.41 -6.79
N GLY A 121 0.29 6.38 -6.93
CA GLY A 121 1.66 6.11 -7.36
C GLY A 121 2.37 5.12 -6.42
N TRP A 122 1.98 5.09 -5.14
CA TRP A 122 2.52 4.14 -4.17
C TRP A 122 2.00 2.71 -4.37
N ASP A 123 0.82 2.52 -4.96
CA ASP A 123 0.30 1.20 -5.28
C ASP A 123 0.93 0.63 -6.57
N MET A 124 1.50 1.50 -7.40
CA MET A 124 2.12 1.15 -8.67
C MET A 124 3.59 0.74 -8.56
N ILE A 125 4.26 0.98 -7.43
CA ILE A 125 5.66 0.60 -7.24
C ILE A 125 5.81 -0.87 -6.86
N SER A 126 6.99 -1.43 -7.14
CA SER A 126 7.33 -2.79 -6.73
C SER A 126 7.58 -2.91 -5.22
N PHE A 127 7.46 -4.13 -4.69
CA PHE A 127 7.85 -4.41 -3.29
C PHE A 127 9.30 -4.04 -2.99
N ASP A 128 10.23 -4.24 -3.94
CA ASP A 128 11.64 -3.90 -3.75
C ASP A 128 11.87 -2.40 -3.65
N GLU A 129 11.16 -1.62 -4.47
CA GLU A 129 11.20 -0.15 -4.44
C GLU A 129 10.58 0.39 -3.15
N MET A 130 9.45 -0.17 -2.73
CA MET A 130 8.82 0.15 -1.44
C MET A 130 9.78 -0.13 -0.28
N ASN A 131 10.38 -1.31 -0.24
CA ASN A 131 11.32 -1.70 0.82
C ASN A 131 12.55 -0.79 0.84
N SER A 132 13.09 -0.45 -0.33
CA SER A 132 14.24 0.45 -0.46
C SER A 132 13.91 1.86 0.01
N THR A 133 12.70 2.34 -0.31
CA THR A 133 12.20 3.65 0.15
C THR A 133 12.01 3.68 1.66
N CYS A 134 11.37 2.66 2.23
CA CYS A 134 11.18 2.54 3.68
C CYS A 134 12.51 2.42 4.42
N ALA A 135 13.49 1.68 3.87
CA ALA A 135 14.78 1.48 4.51
C ALA A 135 15.59 2.77 4.72
N VAL A 136 15.39 3.79 3.87
CA VAL A 136 16.06 5.10 3.97
C VAL A 136 15.18 6.20 4.54
N CYS A 137 13.90 5.93 4.78
CA CYS A 137 12.95 6.90 5.31
C CYS A 137 13.15 7.05 6.83
N GLU A 138 13.39 8.27 7.29
CA GLU A 138 13.61 8.56 8.71
C GLU A 138 12.36 8.30 9.58
N LEU A 139 11.17 8.39 8.97
CA LEU A 139 9.90 8.05 9.62
C LEU A 139 9.67 6.55 9.73
N SER A 140 10.48 5.71 9.05
CA SER A 140 10.35 4.25 9.13
C SER A 140 10.99 3.70 10.41
N TRP A 141 10.28 3.88 11.51
CA TRP A 141 10.76 3.53 12.85
C TRP A 141 10.82 2.02 13.12
N ASP A 142 10.08 1.17 12.41
CA ASP A 142 10.16 -0.30 12.56
C ASP A 142 11.33 -0.90 11.75
N LYS A 143 12.54 -0.42 12.04
CA LYS A 143 13.80 -0.91 11.43
C LYS A 143 13.79 -0.84 9.90
N GLY A 144 13.24 0.23 9.32
CA GLY A 144 13.17 0.41 7.87
C GLY A 144 12.13 -0.47 7.18
N ARG A 145 11.25 -1.17 7.91
CA ARG A 145 10.19 -2.02 7.35
C ARG A 145 8.86 -1.29 7.15
N GLY A 146 8.77 -0.06 7.64
CA GLY A 146 7.58 0.80 7.55
C GLY A 146 7.33 1.62 8.82
N CYS A 147 6.14 2.22 8.86
CA CYS A 147 5.64 3.05 9.98
C CYS A 147 4.59 2.29 10.82
N ILE A 148 4.52 0.96 10.67
CA ILE A 148 3.65 0.07 11.43
C ILE A 148 4.52 -1.01 12.07
N GLY A 149 4.32 -1.28 13.35
CA GLY A 149 5.09 -2.27 14.09
C GLY A 149 4.27 -3.00 15.14
N THR A 150 4.73 -4.18 15.53
CA THR A 150 4.01 -5.03 16.49
C THR A 150 4.23 -4.56 17.93
N PHE A 151 3.14 -4.24 18.63
CA PHE A 151 3.16 -3.99 20.07
C PHE A 151 3.16 -5.31 20.87
N GLY A 152 2.42 -6.31 20.40
CA GLY A 152 2.37 -7.63 21.01
C GLY A 152 0.99 -8.28 20.93
N PRO A 153 0.84 -9.49 21.50
CA PRO A 153 -0.47 -10.13 21.62
C PRO A 153 -1.33 -9.41 22.67
N ASP A 154 -2.64 -9.50 22.51
CA ASP A 154 -3.62 -8.87 23.40
C ASP A 154 -3.56 -9.45 24.82
N SER A 155 -3.07 -10.68 24.97
CA SER A 155 -2.78 -11.35 26.25
C SER A 155 -1.43 -10.96 26.89
N GLY A 156 -0.79 -9.90 26.39
CA GLY A 156 0.44 -9.37 26.95
C GLY A 156 0.24 -8.87 28.38
N LEU A 157 1.22 -9.14 29.26
CA LEU A 157 1.20 -8.65 30.65
C LEU A 157 1.74 -7.22 30.77
N LEU A 158 2.31 -6.66 29.69
CA LEU A 158 2.94 -5.34 29.70
C LEU A 158 1.97 -4.22 30.15
N PRO A 159 0.71 -4.15 29.68
CA PRO A 159 -0.24 -3.13 30.17
C PRO A 159 -0.47 -3.22 31.68
N GLY A 160 -0.62 -4.44 32.23
CA GLY A 160 -0.79 -4.62 33.68
C GLY A 160 0.47 -4.29 34.49
N ILE A 161 1.68 -4.50 33.92
CA ILE A 161 2.94 -4.06 34.53
C ILE A 161 3.01 -2.53 34.52
N ALA A 162 2.68 -1.90 33.39
CA ALA A 162 2.65 -0.45 33.22
C ALA A 162 1.70 0.24 34.21
N GLU A 163 0.52 -0.36 34.44
CA GLU A 163 -0.46 0.14 35.42
C GLU A 163 0.12 0.21 36.84
N LYS A 164 0.86 -0.81 37.29
CA LYS A 164 1.50 -0.83 38.62
C LYS A 164 2.47 0.35 38.84
N TYR A 165 3.09 0.83 37.77
CA TYR A 165 4.08 1.90 37.81
C TYR A 165 3.52 3.26 37.33
N GLY A 166 2.20 3.37 37.14
CA GLY A 166 1.55 4.62 36.74
C GLY A 166 1.84 5.05 35.30
N CYS A 167 2.21 4.12 34.42
CA CYS A 167 2.42 4.37 33.00
C CYS A 167 1.07 4.30 32.26
N GLU A 168 0.36 5.43 32.21
CA GLU A 168 -1.02 5.54 31.74
C GLU A 168 -1.20 5.15 30.27
N ILE A 169 -0.30 5.58 29.38
CA ILE A 169 -0.44 5.31 27.94
C ILE A 169 -0.27 3.81 27.69
N ILE A 170 0.82 3.22 28.21
CA ILE A 170 1.13 1.80 27.98
C ILE A 170 0.09 0.88 28.67
N ALA A 171 -0.43 1.29 29.84
CA ALA A 171 -1.50 0.57 30.53
C ALA A 171 -2.81 0.55 29.75
N ASN A 172 -3.13 1.64 29.04
CA ASN A 172 -4.39 1.78 28.31
C ASN A 172 -4.33 1.34 26.84
N VAL A 173 -3.21 0.76 26.37
CA VAL A 173 -3.05 0.34 24.96
C VAL A 173 -4.22 -0.50 24.40
N PRO A 174 -4.74 -1.52 25.11
CA PRO A 174 -5.88 -2.29 24.60
C PRO A 174 -7.12 -1.42 24.32
N LYS A 175 -7.41 -0.47 25.22
CA LYS A 175 -8.53 0.46 25.10
C LYS A 175 -8.29 1.51 24.01
N LEU A 176 -7.06 2.02 23.91
CA LEU A 176 -6.66 2.96 22.87
C LEU A 176 -6.76 2.33 21.47
N ALA A 177 -6.39 1.05 21.35
CA ALA A 177 -6.52 0.27 20.12
C ALA A 177 -7.99 0.04 19.75
N GLU A 178 -8.83 -0.38 20.71
CA GLU A 178 -10.26 -0.59 20.50
C GLU A 178 -10.98 0.68 20.02
N ASN A 179 -10.61 1.84 20.57
CA ASN A 179 -11.20 3.12 20.20
C ASN A 179 -10.56 3.78 18.96
N GLY A 180 -9.45 3.23 18.44
CA GLY A 180 -8.66 3.86 17.37
C GLY A 180 -8.22 5.29 17.73
N GLU A 181 -7.91 5.54 18.99
CA GLU A 181 -7.65 6.89 19.50
C GLU A 181 -6.32 7.43 18.96
N LYS A 182 -6.36 8.65 18.40
CA LYS A 182 -5.20 9.33 17.81
C LYS A 182 -4.49 10.17 18.87
N LEU A 183 -3.38 9.66 19.36
CA LEU A 183 -2.53 10.29 20.36
C LEU A 183 -1.68 11.40 19.74
N SER A 184 -1.46 12.45 20.53
CA SER A 184 -0.76 13.66 20.11
C SER A 184 0.76 13.56 20.23
N THR A 185 1.45 14.56 19.72
CA THR A 185 2.90 14.73 19.91
C THR A 185 3.27 14.92 21.39
N GLN A 186 2.36 15.45 22.22
CA GLN A 186 2.58 15.56 23.67
C GLN A 186 2.50 14.19 24.34
N ASP A 187 1.57 13.34 23.88
CA ASP A 187 1.47 11.96 24.35
C ASP A 187 2.69 11.14 23.94
N ALA A 188 3.31 11.44 22.79
CA ALA A 188 4.58 10.81 22.40
C ALA A 188 5.72 11.15 23.39
N LYS A 189 5.81 12.41 23.85
CA LYS A 189 6.79 12.80 24.88
C LYS A 189 6.53 12.10 26.22
N ARG A 190 5.27 12.04 26.65
CA ARG A 190 4.86 11.29 27.85
C ARG A 190 5.20 9.80 27.71
N LEU A 191 4.99 9.22 26.53
CA LEU A 191 5.31 7.82 26.26
C LEU A 191 6.81 7.55 26.42
N LEU A 192 7.69 8.47 25.99
CA LEU A 192 9.14 8.34 26.22
C LEU A 192 9.48 8.32 27.72
N GLU A 193 8.82 9.15 28.53
CA GLU A 193 8.98 9.17 29.99
C GLU A 193 8.51 7.85 30.62
N GLU A 194 7.35 7.31 30.19
CA GLU A 194 6.84 6.02 30.64
C GLU A 194 7.79 4.86 30.27
N ILE A 195 8.35 4.88 29.06
CA ILE A 195 9.31 3.86 28.62
C ILE A 195 10.56 3.88 29.48
N ALA A 196 11.12 5.07 29.76
CA ALA A 196 12.29 5.20 30.61
C ALA A 196 12.04 4.61 32.01
N LEU A 197 10.90 4.94 32.61
CA LEU A 197 10.49 4.38 33.91
C LEU A 197 10.33 2.86 33.84
N LEU A 198 9.64 2.33 32.81
CA LEU A 198 9.46 0.90 32.65
C LEU A 198 10.78 0.16 32.43
N ARG A 199 11.76 0.74 31.73
CA ARG A 199 13.10 0.12 31.57
C ARG A 199 13.81 -0.02 32.91
N GLU A 200 13.65 0.94 33.82
CA GLU A 200 14.20 0.86 35.18
C GLU A 200 13.48 -0.17 36.05
N LYS A 201 12.16 -0.30 35.90
CA LYS A 201 11.30 -1.12 36.76
C LYS A 201 11.09 -2.55 36.28
N LEU A 202 11.19 -2.83 34.98
CA LEU A 202 11.01 -4.18 34.44
C LEU A 202 11.90 -5.26 35.05
N PRO A 203 13.17 -4.98 35.44
CA PRO A 203 14.00 -5.93 36.15
C PRO A 203 13.39 -6.45 37.47
N ASP A 204 12.59 -5.62 38.15
CA ASP A 204 11.91 -5.98 39.41
C ASP A 204 10.81 -7.03 39.17
N GLU A 205 10.18 -7.03 37.99
CA GLU A 205 9.20 -8.02 37.55
C GLU A 205 9.85 -9.33 37.05
N GLY A 206 11.19 -9.36 36.99
CA GLY A 206 12.00 -10.54 36.71
C GLY A 206 12.61 -10.58 35.31
N LYS A 207 13.72 -11.33 35.19
CA LYS A 207 14.54 -11.42 33.96
C LYS A 207 13.75 -11.84 32.72
N MET A 208 12.70 -12.64 32.88
CA MET A 208 11.86 -13.07 31.76
C MET A 208 11.00 -11.94 31.19
N MET A 209 10.54 -11.00 32.02
CA MET A 209 9.78 -9.84 31.56
C MET A 209 10.65 -8.90 30.75
N VAL A 210 11.89 -8.66 31.21
CA VAL A 210 12.90 -7.88 30.47
C VAL A 210 13.10 -8.43 29.07
N ARG A 211 13.36 -9.74 28.94
CA ARG A 211 13.56 -10.38 27.63
C ARG A 211 12.34 -10.30 26.72
N ARG A 212 11.13 -10.39 27.30
CA ARG A 212 9.88 -10.40 26.55
C ARG A 212 9.50 -9.03 25.99
N TYR A 213 9.74 -7.96 26.74
CA TYR A 213 9.24 -6.63 26.40
C TYR A 213 10.30 -5.63 25.98
N ALA A 214 11.60 -5.91 26.12
CA ALA A 214 12.66 -5.03 25.64
C ALA A 214 12.45 -4.61 24.18
N GLY A 215 12.20 -5.57 23.29
CA GLY A 215 11.96 -5.26 21.87
C GLY A 215 10.65 -4.51 21.58
N VAL A 216 9.67 -4.55 22.49
CA VAL A 216 8.44 -3.74 22.40
C VAL A 216 8.74 -2.31 22.81
N LEU A 217 9.42 -2.13 23.94
CA LEU A 217 9.86 -0.82 24.42
C LEU A 217 10.78 -0.13 23.40
N ASP A 218 11.72 -0.85 22.79
CA ASP A 218 12.59 -0.31 21.73
C ASP A 218 11.79 0.20 20.52
N ARG A 219 10.68 -0.47 20.17
CA ARG A 219 9.81 -0.04 19.05
C ARG A 219 8.97 1.18 19.42
N LEU A 220 8.38 1.18 20.62
CA LEU A 220 7.62 2.31 21.13
C LEU A 220 8.48 3.57 21.24
N GLU A 221 9.73 3.42 21.70
CA GLU A 221 10.68 4.51 21.85
C GLU A 221 10.99 5.15 20.49
N LYS A 222 11.39 4.34 19.50
CA LYS A 222 11.65 4.84 18.14
C LYS A 222 10.44 5.52 17.52
N MET A 223 9.25 4.94 17.68
CA MET A 223 8.01 5.53 17.20
C MET A 223 7.74 6.89 17.86
N ALA A 224 7.91 6.97 19.19
CA ALA A 224 7.67 8.20 19.96
C ALA A 224 8.72 9.29 19.66
N GLU A 225 9.97 8.90 19.42
CA GLU A 225 11.03 9.78 18.93
C GLU A 225 10.67 10.36 17.55
N VAL A 226 10.23 9.52 16.62
CA VAL A 226 9.74 9.96 15.30
C VAL A 226 8.56 10.91 15.43
N CYS A 227 7.55 10.56 16.23
CA CYS A 227 6.39 11.43 16.44
C CYS A 227 6.81 12.78 17.00
N THR A 228 7.72 12.79 17.98
CA THR A 228 8.23 14.02 18.60
C THR A 228 9.07 14.85 17.63
N GLY A 229 9.91 14.21 16.83
CA GLY A 229 10.81 14.87 15.88
C GLY A 229 10.11 15.48 14.68
N TYR A 230 9.12 14.78 14.12
CA TYR A 230 8.40 15.19 12.91
C TYR A 230 7.01 15.78 13.20
N GLY A 231 6.65 15.94 14.47
CA GLY A 231 5.38 16.56 14.86
C GLY A 231 4.16 15.70 14.54
N THR A 232 4.32 14.39 14.43
CA THR A 232 3.25 13.49 14.01
C THR A 232 2.51 12.88 15.18
N ARG A 233 1.34 12.32 14.86
CA ARG A 233 0.44 11.64 15.81
C ARG A 233 0.60 10.14 15.64
N PHE A 234 0.11 9.36 16.59
CA PHE A 234 0.16 7.90 16.51
C PHE A 234 -1.09 7.28 17.11
N TYR A 235 -1.30 6.00 16.83
CA TYR A 235 -2.43 5.23 17.37
C TYR A 235 -2.10 3.73 17.39
N PHE A 236 -2.86 3.00 18.18
CA PHE A 236 -2.77 1.54 18.28
C PHE A 236 -3.87 0.87 17.45
N ILE A 237 -3.61 -0.33 16.94
CA ILE A 237 -4.50 -1.15 16.09
C ILE A 237 -4.51 -2.59 16.58
#